data_AF-D0W5N7-F1
#
_entry.id   AF-D0W5N7-F1
#
_cell.length_a   1.000
_cell.length_b   1.000
_cell.length_c   1.000
_cell.angle_alpha   90.00
_cell.angle_beta   90.00
_cell.angle_gamma   90.00
#
_symmetry.space_group_name_H-M   'P 1'
#
loop_
_entity.id
_entity.type
_entity.pdbx_description
1 polymer ?
#
loop_
_entity_poly.entity_id
_entity_poly.type
_entity_poly.pdbx_seq_one_letter_code
_entity_poly.pdbx_strand_id
1 'polypeptide(L)'
;MSSKKKKAASARPVMAKKARQAVVGSPASHMAEPSEISDIKNSYDDLMYESKAFSQTAINALEARARMMGLKPAAVVNAKVLELGCSMGGNIITQALYYPDAEFIGIDLSGRQVAQGNAIIEKMGLKNVHLEEKDILTIDESFGKFDYIIVHGIWSWVPDTVKDKIFSICRNNLTEHGIAYVSYNVYPGWKRSEQIREIMLFSSSGMQGESLALRTRKGLDTVNALAEILESDKGIKNNEKLQSMRNVLGKNGYYVAHEYMEAFNDPIYVNGFIEWANRHRLAYIGDTRLSMSFISWMAEHTRERIKALANGDYIAKELYIDILFDSEFRRSLLCRHEEEHNITRDETVSIEIMESLYFRLVQGTGIDLDESNTMFSGIREVMSGGEPFRTEDVVANLNRRFPGLAFDRVQINSQLLLQTITGHFAVSSDKGEKLTFEDHKTYVPARFTDYVAAFVEHGAEQFVKPANRYNEGTPSFGYGHLYIMRQLSQPTTKQAVIDAVAENLNIVTTTADGLKFNPPARFYVEQILSELAERHFFAQAD
;
A
#
# COMPACT_ATOMS: atom_id res chain seq x y z
N MET A 1 -11.10 81.32 14.79
CA MET A 1 -11.69 80.30 15.66
C MET A 1 -13.18 80.18 15.36
N SER A 2 -13.63 79.07 14.77
CA SER A 2 -14.98 78.54 14.97
C SER A 2 -15.04 77.12 14.44
N SER A 3 -15.24 76.17 15.35
CA SER A 3 -15.40 74.74 15.11
C SER A 3 -16.83 74.41 14.67
N LYS A 4 -17.01 73.42 13.78
CA LYS A 4 -18.00 72.33 13.96
C LYS A 4 -17.86 71.20 12.93
N LYS A 5 -17.62 70.00 13.48
CA LYS A 5 -18.10 68.66 13.13
C LYS A 5 -17.87 68.11 11.70
N LYS A 6 -16.84 67.26 11.55
CA LYS A 6 -16.80 66.18 10.54
C LYS A 6 -17.52 64.94 11.10
N LYS A 7 -18.49 64.41 10.35
CA LYS A 7 -19.09 63.08 10.56
C LYS A 7 -18.12 62.01 10.05
N ALA A 8 -17.79 61.04 10.89
CA ALA A 8 -17.14 59.79 10.49
C ALA A 8 -18.23 58.80 10.04
N ALA A 9 -18.08 58.24 8.83
CA ALA A 9 -18.87 57.12 8.35
C ALA A 9 -18.14 55.82 8.72
N SER A 10 -18.81 54.93 9.44
CA SER A 10 -18.30 53.59 9.76
C SER A 10 -18.43 52.68 8.54
N ALA A 11 -17.31 52.21 8.00
CA ALA A 11 -17.30 51.10 7.06
C ALA A 11 -17.49 49.78 7.83
N ARG A 12 -18.57 49.05 7.55
CA ARG A 12 -18.72 47.65 7.94
C ARG A 12 -17.87 46.78 7.00
N PRO A 13 -17.18 45.73 7.50
CA PRO A 13 -16.48 44.81 6.63
C PRO A 13 -17.51 43.92 5.92
N VAL A 14 -17.41 43.85 4.59
CA VAL A 14 -18.14 42.91 3.75
C VAL A 14 -17.50 41.54 3.94
N MET A 15 -18.21 40.60 4.57
CA MET A 15 -17.81 39.20 4.56
C MET A 15 -17.82 38.70 3.11
N ALA A 16 -16.66 38.32 2.59
CA ALA A 16 -16.56 37.63 1.32
C ALA A 16 -17.23 36.25 1.45
N LYS A 17 -18.36 36.05 0.76
CA LYS A 17 -18.92 34.72 0.50
C LYS A 17 -17.88 33.95 -0.32
N LYS A 18 -17.24 32.93 0.28
CA LYS A 18 -16.49 31.91 -0.48
C LYS A 18 -17.45 31.28 -1.48
N ALA A 19 -17.21 31.49 -2.77
CA ALA A 19 -17.89 30.77 -3.82
C ALA A 19 -17.53 29.29 -3.71
N ARG A 20 -18.53 28.42 -3.49
CA ARG A 20 -18.35 26.96 -3.63
C ARG A 20 -17.94 26.71 -5.08
N GLN A 21 -16.73 26.22 -5.31
CA GLN A 21 -16.34 25.71 -6.62
C GLN A 21 -17.23 24.51 -6.97
N ALA A 22 -17.68 24.45 -8.22
CA ALA A 22 -18.53 23.37 -8.70
C ALA A 22 -17.76 22.04 -8.67
N VAL A 23 -18.36 20.99 -8.09
CA VAL A 23 -17.84 19.62 -8.17
C VAL A 23 -17.91 19.17 -9.63
N VAL A 24 -16.75 18.90 -10.23
CA VAL A 24 -16.67 18.33 -11.58
C VAL A 24 -17.05 16.84 -11.49
N GLY A 25 -18.17 16.46 -12.09
CA GLY A 25 -18.53 15.07 -12.33
C GLY A 25 -18.99 14.27 -11.10
N SER A 26 -20.03 14.71 -10.40
CA SER A 26 -20.74 13.83 -9.46
C SER A 26 -21.55 12.80 -10.25
N PRO A 27 -21.34 11.48 -10.08
CA PRO A 27 -22.20 10.46 -10.69
C PRO A 27 -23.63 10.57 -10.15
N ALA A 28 -24.61 10.11 -10.94
CA ALA A 28 -25.96 9.90 -10.44
C ALA A 28 -25.95 8.73 -9.44
N SER A 29 -26.58 8.91 -8.28
CA SER A 29 -26.60 7.90 -7.21
C SER A 29 -27.28 6.61 -7.67
N HIS A 30 -26.57 5.48 -7.66
CA HIS A 30 -27.16 4.16 -7.92
C HIS A 30 -27.37 3.38 -6.62
N MET A 31 -28.63 3.04 -6.32
CA MET A 31 -28.95 2.10 -5.24
C MET A 31 -28.90 0.68 -5.80
N ALA A 32 -28.15 -0.20 -5.12
CA ALA A 32 -27.99 -1.57 -5.58
C ALA A 32 -29.26 -2.39 -5.35
N GLU A 33 -29.69 -3.13 -6.37
CA GLU A 33 -30.77 -4.12 -6.23
C GLU A 33 -30.21 -5.44 -5.65
N PRO A 34 -31.02 -6.26 -4.93
CA PRO A 34 -30.54 -7.51 -4.32
C PRO A 34 -29.91 -8.51 -5.30
N SER A 35 -30.34 -8.49 -6.57
CA SER A 35 -29.74 -9.30 -7.63
C SER A 35 -28.31 -8.88 -7.96
N GLU A 36 -27.99 -7.59 -7.90
CA GLU A 36 -26.64 -7.07 -8.18
C GLU A 36 -25.65 -7.49 -7.09
N ILE A 37 -26.09 -7.52 -5.82
CA ILE A 37 -25.27 -8.03 -4.71
C ILE A 37 -24.97 -9.54 -4.89
N SER A 38 -25.97 -10.31 -5.34
CA SER A 38 -25.78 -11.73 -5.66
C SER A 38 -24.81 -11.93 -6.81
N ASP A 39 -24.88 -11.10 -7.86
CA ASP A 39 -23.98 -11.17 -9.01
C ASP A 39 -22.54 -10.82 -8.63
N ILE A 40 -22.33 -9.83 -7.76
CA ILE A 40 -21.03 -9.49 -7.19
C ILE A 40 -20.46 -10.70 -6.42
N LYS A 41 -21.26 -11.32 -5.54
CA LYS A 41 -20.83 -12.49 -4.76
C LYS A 41 -20.41 -13.66 -5.68
N ASN A 42 -21.21 -13.96 -6.69
CA ASN A 42 -20.92 -15.04 -7.65
C ASN A 42 -19.65 -14.76 -8.47
N SER A 43 -19.42 -13.50 -8.87
CA SER A 43 -18.21 -13.10 -9.61
C SER A 43 -16.91 -13.40 -8.85
N TYR A 44 -16.88 -13.11 -7.54
CA TYR A 44 -15.71 -13.37 -6.70
C TYR A 44 -15.46 -14.87 -6.42
N ASP A 45 -16.49 -15.71 -6.55
CA ASP A 45 -16.36 -17.15 -6.40
C ASP A 45 -15.90 -17.86 -7.70
N ASP A 46 -16.21 -17.27 -8.87
CA ASP A 46 -15.90 -17.80 -10.21
C ASP A 46 -14.43 -17.59 -10.65
N LEU A 47 -13.85 -16.43 -10.36
CA LEU A 47 -12.44 -16.11 -10.63
C LEU A 47 -11.79 -15.58 -9.36
N MET A 48 -11.07 -16.44 -8.63
CA MET A 48 -10.44 -16.05 -7.37
C MET A 48 -9.22 -15.15 -7.60
N TYR A 49 -9.15 -14.06 -6.82
CA TYR A 49 -7.98 -13.19 -6.75
C TYR A 49 -6.87 -13.85 -5.93
N GLU A 50 -5.62 -13.68 -6.34
CA GLU A 50 -4.49 -14.06 -5.48
C GLU A 50 -4.44 -13.11 -4.27
N SER A 51 -4.63 -13.64 -3.05
CA SER A 51 -4.58 -12.79 -1.85
C SER A 51 -3.13 -12.42 -1.52
N LYS A 52 -2.78 -11.15 -1.73
CA LYS A 52 -1.41 -10.61 -1.63
C LYS A 52 -1.28 -9.60 -0.51
N ALA A 53 -0.03 -9.38 -0.11
CA ALA A 53 0.38 -8.27 0.72
C ALA A 53 0.65 -7.01 -0.10
N PHE A 54 0.27 -5.86 0.45
CA PHE A 54 0.51 -4.54 -0.14
C PHE A 54 1.25 -3.64 0.85
N SER A 55 2.50 -3.31 0.53
CA SER A 55 3.36 -2.49 1.39
C SER A 55 2.82 -1.09 1.67
N GLN A 56 1.94 -0.58 0.81
CA GLN A 56 1.31 0.73 0.98
C GLN A 56 0.18 0.72 2.02
N THR A 57 -0.24 -0.46 2.47
CA THR A 57 -1.22 -0.65 3.54
C THR A 57 -0.59 -1.08 4.87
N ALA A 58 0.74 -1.27 4.90
CA ALA A 58 1.45 -1.68 6.11
C ALA A 58 1.24 -0.63 7.22
N ILE A 59 0.74 -1.05 8.39
CA ILE A 59 0.32 -0.11 9.44
C ILE A 59 1.44 0.80 9.95
N ASN A 60 2.69 0.33 9.98
CA ASN A 60 3.86 1.14 10.35
C ASN A 60 4.21 2.19 9.30
N ALA A 61 3.92 1.90 8.04
CA ALA A 61 4.09 2.80 6.91
C ALA A 61 2.95 3.84 6.87
N LEU A 62 1.74 3.47 7.28
CA LEU A 62 0.60 4.37 7.47
C LEU A 62 0.84 5.32 8.66
N GLU A 63 1.29 4.80 9.80
CA GLU A 63 1.67 5.59 10.97
C GLU A 63 2.72 6.65 10.61
N ALA A 64 3.82 6.23 9.98
CA ALA A 64 4.90 7.12 9.59
C ALA A 64 4.42 8.28 8.70
N ARG A 65 3.62 7.98 7.67
CA ARG A 65 3.11 9.00 6.74
C ARG A 65 2.12 9.95 7.40
N ALA A 66 1.21 9.45 8.23
CA ALA A 66 0.29 10.29 8.98
C ALA A 66 1.05 11.24 9.93
N ARG A 67 2.11 10.75 10.58
CA ARG A 67 3.01 11.59 11.40
C ARG A 67 3.70 12.66 10.58
N MET A 68 4.25 12.32 9.41
CA MET A 68 4.84 13.31 8.51
C MET A 68 3.85 14.41 8.08
N MET A 69 2.55 14.11 8.05
CA MET A 69 1.47 15.06 7.74
C MET A 69 0.88 15.75 8.98
N GLY A 70 1.55 15.68 10.13
CA GLY A 70 1.22 16.44 11.35
C GLY A 70 0.38 15.69 12.40
N LEU A 71 -0.10 14.48 12.09
CA LEU A 71 -0.96 13.71 12.99
C LEU A 71 -0.17 12.92 14.04
N LYS A 72 -0.89 12.47 15.07
CA LYS A 72 -0.37 11.57 16.12
C LYS A 72 -1.19 10.27 16.14
N PRO A 73 -1.03 9.41 15.11
CA PRO A 73 -1.77 8.16 15.02
C PRO A 73 -1.48 7.22 16.21
N ALA A 74 -2.39 6.27 16.44
CA ALA A 74 -2.18 5.19 17.40
C ALA A 74 -0.92 4.38 17.07
N ALA A 75 -0.27 3.81 18.09
CA ALA A 75 0.96 3.03 17.90
C ALA A 75 0.66 1.63 17.35
N VAL A 76 1.44 1.19 16.36
CA VAL A 76 1.21 -0.10 15.66
C VAL A 76 1.36 -1.36 16.53
N VAL A 77 2.13 -1.28 17.62
CA VAL A 77 2.47 -2.46 18.45
C VAL A 77 1.24 -3.12 19.06
N ASN A 78 0.23 -2.34 19.47
CA ASN A 78 -1.00 -2.83 20.11
C ASN A 78 -2.24 -2.40 19.32
N ALA A 79 -2.09 -2.12 18.02
CA ALA A 79 -3.16 -1.56 17.22
C ALA A 79 -4.28 -2.57 16.97
N LYS A 80 -5.52 -2.08 16.86
CA LYS A 80 -6.64 -2.83 16.28
C LYS A 80 -6.83 -2.45 14.82
N VAL A 81 -6.78 -3.41 13.92
CA VAL A 81 -6.80 -3.20 12.47
C VAL A 81 -8.01 -3.90 11.87
N LEU A 82 -8.79 -3.17 11.06
CA LEU A 82 -9.89 -3.71 10.27
C LEU A 82 -9.55 -3.62 8.78
N GLU A 83 -9.68 -4.72 8.05
CA GLU A 83 -9.64 -4.72 6.59
C GLU A 83 -11.04 -5.03 6.02
N LEU A 84 -11.55 -4.11 5.19
CA LEU A 84 -12.80 -4.29 4.45
C LEU A 84 -12.49 -4.88 3.07
N GLY A 85 -13.08 -6.04 2.74
CA GLY A 85 -12.76 -6.78 1.52
C GLY A 85 -11.45 -7.54 1.63
N CYS A 86 -11.28 -8.31 2.72
CA CYS A 86 -10.00 -8.96 3.04
C CYS A 86 -9.69 -10.19 2.19
N SER A 87 -10.65 -10.71 1.42
CA SER A 87 -10.50 -11.99 0.71
C SER A 87 -10.04 -13.08 1.69
N MET A 88 -8.96 -13.79 1.37
CA MET A 88 -8.34 -14.83 2.20
C MET A 88 -7.34 -14.27 3.25
N GLY A 89 -7.28 -12.95 3.44
CA GLY A 89 -6.51 -12.30 4.51
C GLY A 89 -5.02 -12.07 4.23
N GLY A 90 -4.54 -12.31 3.00
CA GLY A 90 -3.12 -12.25 2.63
C GLY A 90 -2.45 -10.90 2.94
N ASN A 91 -3.22 -9.81 3.02
CA ASN A 91 -2.70 -8.49 3.34
C ASN A 91 -2.48 -8.23 4.84
N ILE A 92 -3.23 -8.90 5.72
CA ILE A 92 -3.18 -8.71 7.17
C ILE A 92 -2.51 -9.87 7.93
N ILE A 93 -2.48 -11.08 7.36
CA ILE A 93 -1.85 -12.26 7.97
C ILE A 93 -0.36 -12.01 8.28
N THR A 94 0.39 -11.49 7.30
CA THR A 94 1.81 -11.23 7.49
C THR A 94 2.03 -10.13 8.53
N GLN A 95 1.17 -9.11 8.56
CA GLN A 95 1.26 -8.06 9.58
C GLN A 95 1.04 -8.65 10.98
N ALA A 96 0.03 -9.51 11.16
CA ALA A 96 -0.22 -10.20 12.42
C ALA A 96 0.96 -11.06 12.91
N LEU A 97 1.69 -11.69 11.99
CA LEU A 97 2.93 -12.45 12.30
C LEU A 97 4.02 -11.57 12.93
N TYR A 98 4.14 -10.31 12.48
CA TYR A 98 5.19 -9.37 12.90
C TYR A 98 4.77 -8.43 14.04
N TYR A 99 3.48 -8.34 14.36
CA TYR A 99 2.90 -7.57 15.46
C TYR A 99 2.01 -8.48 16.32
N PRO A 100 2.60 -9.37 17.16
CA PRO A 100 1.84 -10.37 17.91
C PRO A 100 0.88 -9.78 18.95
N ASP A 101 1.10 -8.54 19.39
CA ASP A 101 0.27 -7.83 20.37
C ASP A 101 -0.82 -6.94 19.71
N ALA A 102 -0.82 -6.82 18.38
CA ALA A 102 -1.85 -6.14 17.61
C ALA A 102 -2.93 -7.14 17.15
N GLU A 103 -4.16 -6.66 16.98
CA GLU A 103 -5.33 -7.47 16.58
C GLU A 103 -5.78 -7.09 15.17
N PHE A 104 -5.97 -8.09 14.31
CA PHE A 104 -6.36 -7.92 12.91
C PHE A 104 -7.68 -8.63 12.62
N ILE A 105 -8.66 -7.89 12.11
CA ILE A 105 -9.96 -8.41 11.69
C ILE A 105 -10.12 -8.13 10.21
N GLY A 106 -10.31 -9.18 9.41
CA GLY A 106 -10.69 -9.04 8.01
C GLY A 106 -12.18 -9.36 7.83
N ILE A 107 -12.89 -8.58 7.03
CA ILE A 107 -14.25 -8.96 6.61
C ILE A 107 -14.34 -9.09 5.09
N ASP A 108 -15.08 -10.09 4.63
CA ASP A 108 -15.35 -10.29 3.21
C ASP A 108 -16.75 -10.88 3.00
N LEU A 109 -17.33 -10.65 1.82
CA LEU A 109 -18.66 -11.17 1.45
C LEU A 109 -18.61 -12.65 1.05
N SER A 110 -17.46 -13.15 0.56
CA SER A 110 -17.28 -14.55 0.18
C SER A 110 -16.95 -15.42 1.39
N GLY A 111 -17.96 -16.13 1.91
CA GLY A 111 -17.77 -17.13 2.97
C GLY A 111 -16.77 -18.23 2.61
N ARG A 112 -16.63 -18.56 1.32
CA ARG A 112 -15.64 -19.53 0.84
C ARG A 112 -14.21 -19.03 1.06
N GLN A 113 -13.91 -17.80 0.63
CA GLN A 113 -12.57 -17.21 0.80
C GLN A 113 -12.23 -17.00 2.28
N VAL A 114 -13.20 -16.54 3.08
CA VAL A 114 -13.06 -16.41 4.54
C VAL A 114 -12.73 -17.75 5.19
N ALA A 115 -13.47 -18.82 4.84
CA ALA A 115 -13.23 -20.15 5.39
C ALA A 115 -11.84 -20.69 5.00
N GLN A 116 -11.41 -20.47 3.76
CA GLN A 116 -10.08 -20.86 3.29
C GLN A 116 -8.97 -20.10 4.02
N GLY A 117 -9.11 -18.78 4.17
CA GLY A 117 -8.15 -17.95 4.91
C GLY A 117 -8.05 -18.36 6.38
N ASN A 118 -9.18 -18.55 7.07
CA ASN A 118 -9.21 -19.01 8.47
C ASN A 118 -8.58 -20.40 8.65
N ALA A 119 -8.81 -21.33 7.71
CA ALA A 119 -8.19 -22.65 7.77
C ALA A 119 -6.66 -22.57 7.71
N ILE A 120 -6.10 -21.64 6.91
CA ILE A 120 -4.65 -21.43 6.81
C ILE A 120 -4.12 -20.70 8.05
N ILE A 121 -4.82 -19.68 8.53
CA ILE A 121 -4.48 -18.97 9.78
C ILE A 121 -4.35 -19.95 10.94
N GLU A 122 -5.28 -20.92 11.04
CA GLU A 122 -5.22 -21.97 12.04
C GLU A 122 -3.95 -22.81 11.91
N LYS A 123 -3.56 -23.19 10.69
CA LYS A 123 -2.31 -23.93 10.40
C LYS A 123 -1.04 -23.13 10.70
N MET A 124 -1.09 -21.80 10.58
CA MET A 124 0.01 -20.91 10.96
C MET A 124 0.11 -20.70 12.48
N GLY A 125 -0.89 -21.14 13.25
CA GLY A 125 -0.92 -20.97 14.71
C GLY A 125 -1.20 -19.54 15.18
N LEU A 126 -1.54 -18.61 14.28
CA LEU A 126 -1.81 -17.22 14.62
C LEU A 126 -3.14 -17.09 15.38
N LYS A 127 -3.15 -16.21 16.40
CA LYS A 127 -4.32 -15.99 17.28
C LYS A 127 -4.83 -14.56 17.28
N ASN A 128 -4.06 -13.66 16.69
CA ASN A 128 -4.30 -12.24 16.64
C ASN A 128 -4.78 -11.77 15.26
N VAL A 129 -5.17 -12.70 14.38
CA VAL A 129 -5.83 -12.43 13.11
C VAL A 129 -6.97 -13.42 12.91
N HIS A 130 -8.13 -12.92 12.49
CA HIS A 130 -9.26 -13.75 12.07
C HIS A 130 -10.08 -13.04 10.99
N LEU A 131 -10.77 -13.84 10.18
CA LEU A 131 -11.60 -13.37 9.08
C LEU A 131 -13.08 -13.67 9.36
N GLU A 132 -13.98 -12.77 8.98
CA GLU A 132 -15.42 -12.92 9.18
C GLU A 132 -16.19 -12.76 7.86
N GLU A 133 -17.11 -13.70 7.56
CA GLU A 133 -18.06 -13.55 6.46
C GLU A 133 -19.12 -12.52 6.88
N LYS A 134 -19.02 -11.31 6.32
CA LYS A 134 -19.95 -10.22 6.61
C LYS A 134 -20.20 -9.36 5.39
N ASP A 135 -21.45 -8.94 5.25
CA ASP A 135 -21.80 -7.84 4.37
C ASP A 135 -21.42 -6.51 5.05
N ILE A 136 -20.63 -5.68 4.36
CA ILE A 136 -20.23 -4.34 4.77
C ILE A 136 -21.45 -3.51 5.23
N LEU A 137 -22.61 -3.67 4.58
CA LEU A 137 -23.86 -2.98 4.93
C LEU A 137 -24.33 -3.24 6.36
N THR A 138 -23.95 -4.39 6.93
CA THR A 138 -24.36 -4.83 8.29
C THR A 138 -23.45 -4.33 9.41
N ILE A 139 -22.27 -3.77 9.10
CA ILE A 139 -21.32 -3.31 10.11
C ILE A 139 -21.82 -2.03 10.78
N ASP A 140 -21.82 -1.98 12.11
CA ASP A 140 -22.19 -0.79 12.89
C ASP A 140 -21.19 -0.54 14.03
N GLU A 141 -21.51 0.42 14.90
CA GLU A 141 -20.65 0.80 16.03
C GLU A 141 -20.39 -0.35 17.02
N SER A 142 -21.28 -1.35 17.10
CA SER A 142 -21.11 -2.49 18.00
C SER A 142 -19.99 -3.42 17.57
N PHE A 143 -19.55 -3.32 16.30
CA PHE A 143 -18.42 -4.07 15.78
C PHE A 143 -17.06 -3.65 16.38
N GLY A 144 -17.03 -2.52 17.10
CA GLY A 144 -15.86 -2.04 17.84
C GLY A 144 -15.16 -0.87 17.18
N LYS A 145 -14.04 -0.45 17.80
CA LYS A 145 -13.19 0.64 17.33
C LYS A 145 -11.83 0.12 16.89
N PHE A 146 -11.30 0.70 15.83
CA PHE A 146 -10.05 0.31 15.17
C PHE A 146 -9.14 1.51 14.99
N ASP A 147 -7.86 1.29 15.19
CA ASP A 147 -6.80 2.28 15.00
C ASP A 147 -6.46 2.44 13.52
N TYR A 148 -6.61 1.37 12.74
CA TYR A 148 -6.43 1.40 11.30
C TYR A 148 -7.61 0.71 10.61
N ILE A 149 -8.18 1.37 9.60
CA ILE A 149 -9.17 0.77 8.72
C ILE A 149 -8.61 0.77 7.30
N ILE A 150 -8.47 -0.40 6.70
CA ILE A 150 -7.89 -0.60 5.37
C ILE A 150 -9.02 -0.96 4.40
N VAL A 151 -9.14 -0.17 3.34
CA VAL A 151 -10.09 -0.35 2.24
C VAL A 151 -9.28 -0.39 0.95
N HIS A 152 -8.76 -1.56 0.61
CA HIS A 152 -7.88 -1.72 -0.54
C HIS A 152 -8.60 -2.40 -1.70
N GLY A 153 -8.77 -1.68 -2.81
CA GLY A 153 -9.24 -2.28 -4.06
C GLY A 153 -10.72 -2.65 -4.07
N ILE A 154 -11.54 -2.01 -3.25
CA ILE A 154 -13.00 -2.24 -3.24
C ILE A 154 -13.85 -1.00 -3.52
N TRP A 155 -13.39 0.22 -3.17
CA TRP A 155 -14.26 1.40 -3.15
C TRP A 155 -14.82 1.78 -4.54
N SER A 156 -14.02 1.64 -5.60
CA SER A 156 -14.48 1.86 -6.98
C SER A 156 -15.33 0.70 -7.54
N TRP A 157 -15.31 -0.47 -6.92
CA TRP A 157 -15.91 -1.72 -7.42
C TRP A 157 -17.25 -2.04 -6.79
N VAL A 158 -17.78 -1.11 -6.01
CA VAL A 158 -19.03 -1.31 -5.28
C VAL A 158 -20.04 -0.19 -5.60
N PRO A 159 -21.34 -0.45 -5.44
CA PRO A 159 -22.38 0.56 -5.58
C PRO A 159 -22.22 1.71 -4.58
N ASP A 160 -22.81 2.87 -4.86
CA ASP A 160 -22.70 4.07 -4.03
C ASP A 160 -23.20 3.85 -2.59
N THR A 161 -24.23 3.02 -2.42
CA THR A 161 -24.73 2.63 -1.09
C THR A 161 -23.66 1.95 -0.24
N VAL A 162 -22.81 1.13 -0.85
CA VAL A 162 -21.68 0.47 -0.18
C VAL A 162 -20.54 1.46 0.02
N LYS A 163 -20.26 2.37 -0.94
CA LYS A 163 -19.27 3.46 -0.76
C LYS A 163 -19.61 4.36 0.44
N ASP A 164 -20.87 4.77 0.54
CA ASP A 164 -21.42 5.53 1.67
C ASP A 164 -21.25 4.76 2.98
N LYS A 165 -21.54 3.45 2.95
CA LYS A 165 -21.38 2.60 4.12
C LYS A 165 -19.91 2.49 4.54
N ILE A 166 -18.99 2.29 3.61
CA ILE A 166 -17.55 2.24 3.90
C ILE A 166 -17.11 3.51 4.63
N PHE A 167 -17.53 4.70 4.18
CA PHE A 167 -17.19 5.94 4.87
C PHE A 167 -17.92 6.09 6.21
N SER A 168 -19.15 5.58 6.32
CA SER A 168 -19.83 5.49 7.62
C SER A 168 -19.06 4.61 8.60
N ILE A 169 -18.48 3.49 8.17
CA ILE A 169 -17.64 2.61 9.00
C ILE A 169 -16.35 3.34 9.36
N CYS A 170 -15.66 3.94 8.39
CA CYS A 170 -14.47 4.76 8.66
C CYS A 170 -14.77 5.89 9.67
N ARG A 171 -15.97 6.47 9.67
CA ARG A 171 -16.37 7.48 10.66
C ARG A 171 -16.68 6.86 12.02
N ASN A 172 -17.48 5.81 12.04
CA ASN A 172 -18.08 5.28 13.26
C ASN A 172 -17.20 4.28 13.97
N ASN A 173 -16.34 3.54 13.27
CA ASN A 173 -15.51 2.47 13.82
C ASN A 173 -14.03 2.86 13.93
N LEU A 174 -13.59 4.02 13.45
CA LEU A 174 -12.20 4.47 13.65
C LEU A 174 -12.00 5.04 15.07
N THR A 175 -10.85 4.87 15.70
CA THR A 175 -10.53 5.55 16.98
C THR A 175 -10.33 7.05 16.75
N GLU A 176 -10.18 7.84 17.82
CA GLU A 176 -9.90 9.29 17.74
C GLU A 176 -8.65 9.59 16.90
N HIS A 177 -7.58 8.86 17.18
CA HIS A 177 -6.29 8.95 16.50
C HIS A 177 -6.11 7.88 15.41
N GLY A 178 -7.20 7.30 14.93
CA GLY A 178 -7.13 6.26 13.91
C GLY A 178 -6.94 6.82 12.51
N ILE A 179 -6.39 5.98 11.62
CA ILE A 179 -6.15 6.30 10.20
C ILE A 179 -6.94 5.32 9.32
N ALA A 180 -7.74 5.85 8.40
CA ALA A 180 -8.37 5.06 7.35
C ALA A 180 -7.58 5.19 6.05
N TYR A 181 -7.23 4.06 5.44
CA TYR A 181 -6.65 3.95 4.10
C TYR A 181 -7.74 3.56 3.11
N VAL A 182 -7.89 4.29 2.01
CA VAL A 182 -8.84 3.96 0.94
C VAL A 182 -8.16 4.10 -0.41
N SER A 183 -8.19 3.03 -1.21
CA SER A 183 -7.73 3.06 -2.60
C SER A 183 -8.87 2.97 -3.61
N TYR A 184 -8.74 3.71 -4.71
CA TYR A 184 -9.79 3.90 -5.71
C TYR A 184 -9.22 4.40 -7.05
N ASN A 185 -9.92 4.07 -8.13
CA ASN A 185 -9.63 4.56 -9.48
C ASN A 185 -9.97 6.05 -9.56
N VAL A 186 -9.15 6.84 -10.28
CA VAL A 186 -9.35 8.29 -10.40
C VAL A 186 -9.28 8.80 -11.84
N TYR A 187 -10.01 9.89 -12.07
CA TYR A 187 -9.90 10.69 -13.29
C TYR A 187 -8.86 11.82 -13.13
N PRO A 188 -8.25 12.31 -14.24
CA PRO A 188 -8.58 12.00 -15.64
C PRO A 188 -7.95 10.71 -16.20
N GLY A 189 -6.91 10.15 -15.58
CA GLY A 189 -6.14 9.05 -16.17
C GLY A 189 -7.00 7.83 -16.52
N TRP A 190 -7.97 7.48 -15.68
CA TRP A 190 -8.83 6.32 -15.93
C TRP A 190 -9.71 6.45 -17.18
N LYS A 191 -9.88 7.65 -17.76
CA LYS A 191 -10.68 7.83 -18.99
C LYS A 191 -10.18 6.98 -20.16
N ARG A 192 -8.89 6.65 -20.22
CA ARG A 192 -8.37 5.72 -21.24
C ARG A 192 -8.81 4.29 -21.01
N SER A 193 -8.72 3.81 -19.77
CA SER A 193 -9.14 2.47 -19.36
C SER A 193 -10.64 2.29 -19.52
N GLU A 194 -11.43 3.33 -19.23
CA GLU A 194 -12.88 3.36 -19.44
C GLU A 194 -13.26 3.07 -20.90
N GLN A 195 -12.59 3.69 -21.88
CA GLN A 195 -12.84 3.43 -23.30
C GLN A 195 -12.53 1.97 -23.69
N ILE A 196 -11.52 1.34 -23.08
CA ILE A 196 -11.23 -0.08 -23.34
C ILE A 196 -12.29 -0.97 -22.67
N ARG A 197 -12.69 -0.64 -21.45
CA ARG A 197 -13.78 -1.31 -20.72
C ARG A 197 -15.08 -1.27 -21.53
N GLU A 198 -15.46 -0.12 -22.09
CA GLU A 198 -16.64 0.01 -22.94
C GLU A 198 -16.59 -0.90 -24.18
N ILE A 199 -15.43 -1.01 -24.84
CA ILE A 199 -15.23 -1.92 -25.98
C ILE A 199 -15.48 -3.38 -25.54
N MET A 200 -14.92 -3.78 -24.40
CA MET A 200 -15.03 -5.16 -23.90
C MET A 200 -16.45 -5.51 -23.44
N LEU A 201 -17.13 -4.59 -22.76
CA LEU A 201 -18.54 -4.76 -22.36
C LEU A 201 -19.45 -4.80 -23.59
N PHE A 202 -19.24 -3.91 -24.55
CA PHE A 202 -20.01 -3.90 -25.79
C PHE A 202 -19.87 -5.21 -26.58
N SER A 203 -18.64 -5.72 -26.72
CA SER A 203 -18.37 -6.93 -27.50
C SER A 203 -18.93 -8.21 -26.87
N SER A 204 -19.23 -8.19 -25.57
CA SER A 204 -19.81 -9.29 -24.81
C SER A 204 -21.29 -9.08 -24.45
N SER A 205 -21.92 -8.01 -24.94
CA SER A 205 -23.31 -7.64 -24.59
C SER A 205 -24.36 -8.72 -24.91
N GLY A 206 -24.12 -9.55 -25.94
CA GLY A 206 -24.98 -10.68 -26.31
C GLY A 206 -24.70 -11.99 -25.57
N MET A 207 -23.78 -12.00 -24.61
CA MET A 207 -23.33 -13.21 -23.88
C MET A 207 -23.93 -13.30 -22.47
N GLN A 208 -25.21 -12.93 -22.33
CA GLN A 208 -25.92 -13.06 -21.05
C GLN A 208 -25.97 -14.53 -20.61
N GLY A 209 -25.59 -14.81 -19.36
CA GLY A 209 -25.53 -16.17 -18.80
C GLY A 209 -24.21 -16.92 -19.04
N GLU A 210 -23.30 -16.39 -19.85
CA GLU A 210 -21.94 -16.93 -19.99
C GLU A 210 -21.04 -16.54 -18.82
N SER A 211 -20.03 -17.36 -18.54
CA SER A 211 -19.09 -17.08 -17.44
C SER A 211 -18.29 -15.79 -17.66
N LEU A 212 -17.88 -15.16 -16.56
CA LEU A 212 -17.03 -13.97 -16.59
C LEU A 212 -15.74 -14.21 -17.40
N ALA A 213 -15.17 -15.40 -17.32
CA ALA A 213 -13.99 -15.80 -18.08
C ALA A 213 -14.22 -15.78 -19.60
N LEU A 214 -15.35 -16.33 -20.08
CA LEU A 214 -15.67 -16.35 -21.51
C LEU A 214 -15.94 -14.94 -22.05
N ARG A 215 -16.70 -14.13 -21.30
CA ARG A 215 -16.93 -12.73 -21.63
C ARG A 215 -15.62 -11.93 -21.70
N THR A 216 -14.72 -12.14 -20.74
CA THR A 216 -13.41 -11.49 -20.70
C THR A 216 -12.57 -11.86 -21.93
N ARG A 217 -12.53 -13.15 -22.30
CA ARG A 217 -11.85 -13.62 -23.50
C ARG A 217 -12.39 -12.94 -24.76
N LYS A 218 -13.72 -12.88 -24.91
CA LYS A 218 -14.35 -12.18 -26.05
C LYS A 218 -13.98 -10.70 -26.11
N GLY A 219 -13.94 -10.04 -24.95
CA GLY A 219 -13.47 -8.67 -24.80
C GLY A 219 -12.04 -8.49 -25.30
N LEU A 220 -11.11 -9.33 -24.81
CA LEU A 220 -9.70 -9.32 -25.20
C LEU A 220 -9.50 -9.61 -26.69
N ASP A 221 -10.21 -10.59 -27.26
CA ASP A 221 -10.16 -10.90 -28.69
C ASP A 221 -10.57 -9.68 -29.54
N THR A 222 -11.59 -8.94 -29.09
CA THR A 222 -12.05 -7.71 -29.76
C THR A 222 -11.02 -6.58 -29.64
N VAL A 223 -10.43 -6.40 -28.46
CA VAL A 223 -9.36 -5.41 -28.25
C VAL A 223 -8.14 -5.74 -29.11
N ASN A 224 -7.77 -7.02 -29.25
CA ASN A 224 -6.67 -7.44 -30.11
C ASN A 224 -6.98 -7.17 -31.59
N ALA A 225 -8.18 -7.51 -32.06
CA ALA A 225 -8.57 -7.23 -33.45
C ALA A 225 -8.52 -5.73 -33.78
N LEU A 226 -8.96 -4.86 -32.85
CA LEU A 226 -8.85 -3.40 -33.02
C LEU A 226 -7.40 -2.91 -33.01
N ALA A 227 -6.54 -3.48 -32.16
CA ALA A 227 -5.11 -3.17 -32.15
C ALA A 227 -4.44 -3.54 -33.49
N GLU A 228 -4.77 -4.71 -34.06
CA GLU A 228 -4.26 -5.15 -35.36
C GLU A 228 -4.71 -4.23 -36.52
N ILE A 229 -5.93 -3.69 -36.46
CA ILE A 229 -6.40 -2.68 -37.43
C ILE A 229 -5.56 -1.40 -37.32
N LEU A 230 -5.32 -0.90 -36.09
CA LEU A 230 -4.50 0.31 -35.88
C LEU A 230 -3.04 0.13 -36.31
N GLU A 231 -2.51 -1.09 -36.24
CA GLU A 231 -1.14 -1.41 -36.68
C GLU A 231 -1.03 -1.52 -38.20
N SER A 232 -2.05 -2.06 -38.88
CA SER A 232 -2.00 -2.37 -40.30
C SER A 232 -2.52 -1.24 -41.20
N ASP A 233 -3.52 -0.48 -40.76
CA ASP A 233 -4.12 0.59 -41.55
C ASP A 233 -3.39 1.93 -41.35
N LYS A 234 -2.53 2.26 -42.31
CA LYS A 234 -1.77 3.53 -42.33
C LYS A 234 -2.65 4.79 -42.40
N GLY A 235 -3.94 4.64 -42.75
CA GLY A 235 -4.93 5.71 -42.77
C GLY A 235 -5.44 6.11 -41.38
N ILE A 236 -5.29 5.24 -40.37
CA ILE A 236 -5.75 5.49 -38.99
C ILE A 236 -4.55 5.64 -38.07
N LYS A 237 -4.20 6.87 -37.69
CA LYS A 237 -3.04 7.14 -36.82
C LYS A 237 -3.48 7.44 -35.39
N ASN A 238 -3.41 6.44 -34.51
CA ASN A 238 -3.69 6.61 -33.08
C ASN A 238 -2.78 5.73 -32.20
N ASN A 239 -1.51 6.12 -32.11
CA ASN A 239 -0.48 5.37 -31.38
C ASN A 239 -0.78 5.26 -29.87
N GLU A 240 -1.36 6.30 -29.26
CA GLU A 240 -1.71 6.30 -27.83
C GLU A 240 -2.81 5.27 -27.53
N LYS A 241 -3.84 5.19 -28.39
CA LYS A 241 -4.89 4.17 -28.28
C LYS A 241 -4.32 2.77 -28.49
N LEU A 242 -3.45 2.59 -29.48
CA LEU A 242 -2.78 1.30 -29.72
C LEU A 242 -1.96 0.87 -28.50
N GLN A 243 -1.18 1.78 -27.91
CA GLN A 243 -0.42 1.51 -26.70
C GLN A 243 -1.33 1.14 -25.52
N SER A 244 -2.46 1.84 -25.36
CA SER A 244 -3.46 1.53 -24.33
C SER A 244 -4.06 0.13 -24.51
N MET A 245 -4.39 -0.25 -25.74
CA MET A 245 -4.90 -1.60 -26.07
C MET A 245 -3.85 -2.67 -25.79
N ARG A 246 -2.61 -2.46 -26.26
CA ARG A 246 -1.49 -3.39 -26.02
C ARG A 246 -1.15 -3.54 -24.54
N ASN A 247 -1.28 -2.47 -23.75
CA ASN A 247 -1.13 -2.54 -22.30
C ASN A 247 -2.14 -3.51 -21.68
N VAL A 248 -3.43 -3.40 -22.01
CA VAL A 248 -4.47 -4.31 -21.48
C VAL A 248 -4.24 -5.76 -21.92
N LEU A 249 -3.87 -5.98 -23.20
CA LEU A 249 -3.58 -7.31 -23.74
C LEU A 249 -2.38 -8.00 -23.05
N GLY A 250 -1.44 -7.22 -22.49
CA GLY A 250 -0.30 -7.74 -21.75
C GLY A 250 -0.59 -8.12 -20.29
N LYS A 251 -1.79 -7.79 -19.76
CA LYS A 251 -2.17 -8.09 -18.37
C LYS A 251 -2.74 -9.50 -18.24
N ASN A 252 -2.71 -10.03 -17.01
CA ASN A 252 -3.32 -11.33 -16.73
C ASN A 252 -4.85 -11.28 -16.92
N GLY A 253 -5.42 -12.32 -17.52
CA GLY A 253 -6.86 -12.43 -17.78
C GLY A 253 -7.75 -12.25 -16.54
N TYR A 254 -7.35 -12.76 -15.36
CA TYR A 254 -8.15 -12.53 -14.14
C TYR A 254 -8.17 -11.05 -13.75
N TYR A 255 -7.01 -10.36 -13.81
CA TYR A 255 -6.93 -8.94 -13.51
C TYR A 255 -7.81 -8.15 -14.50
N VAL A 256 -7.76 -8.51 -15.78
CA VAL A 256 -8.59 -7.86 -16.80
C VAL A 256 -10.08 -8.11 -16.53
N ALA A 257 -10.46 -9.31 -16.11
CA ALA A 257 -11.84 -9.63 -15.77
C ALA A 257 -12.35 -8.72 -14.64
N HIS A 258 -11.64 -8.68 -13.51
CA HIS A 258 -12.02 -7.81 -12.40
C HIS A 258 -12.01 -6.34 -12.81
N GLU A 259 -10.97 -5.90 -13.53
CA GLU A 259 -10.79 -4.47 -13.82
C GLU A 259 -11.78 -3.93 -14.90
N TYR A 260 -12.00 -4.70 -15.96
CA TYR A 260 -12.72 -4.24 -17.16
C TYR A 260 -14.10 -4.88 -17.33
N MET A 261 -14.42 -5.95 -16.61
CA MET A 261 -15.65 -6.71 -16.85
C MET A 261 -16.61 -6.81 -15.66
N GLU A 262 -16.18 -6.45 -14.45
CA GLU A 262 -17.09 -6.36 -13.29
C GLU A 262 -18.22 -5.36 -13.52
N ALA A 263 -19.35 -5.53 -12.82
CA ALA A 263 -20.52 -4.68 -12.99
C ALA A 263 -20.20 -3.21 -12.65
N PHE A 264 -19.45 -3.00 -11.56
CA PHE A 264 -19.09 -1.67 -11.06
C PHE A 264 -17.61 -1.43 -11.24
N ASN A 265 -17.26 -0.32 -11.87
CA ASN A 265 -15.96 0.33 -11.78
C ASN A 265 -16.26 1.82 -11.94
N ASP A 266 -16.32 2.54 -10.83
CA ASP A 266 -16.70 3.94 -10.76
C ASP A 266 -15.53 4.80 -10.26
N PRO A 267 -14.68 5.28 -11.16
CA PRO A 267 -13.64 6.24 -10.85
C PRO A 267 -14.23 7.61 -10.51
N ILE A 268 -13.54 8.35 -9.65
CA ILE A 268 -13.94 9.70 -9.26
C ILE A 268 -12.76 10.66 -9.37
N TYR A 269 -13.02 11.95 -9.57
CA TYR A 269 -11.98 12.95 -9.34
C TYR A 269 -11.70 13.09 -7.83
N VAL A 270 -10.45 13.36 -7.46
CA VAL A 270 -10.05 13.46 -6.03
C VAL A 270 -10.86 14.50 -5.25
N ASN A 271 -11.26 15.61 -5.85
CA ASN A 271 -12.14 16.59 -5.21
C ASN A 271 -13.51 16.01 -4.85
N GLY A 272 -14.07 15.13 -5.70
CA GLY A 272 -15.30 14.41 -5.42
C GLY A 272 -15.13 13.42 -4.28
N PHE A 273 -14.02 12.68 -4.23
CA PHE A 273 -13.69 11.79 -3.13
C PHE A 273 -13.56 12.55 -1.79
N ILE A 274 -12.84 13.68 -1.79
CA ILE A 274 -12.66 14.51 -0.59
C ILE A 274 -14.01 15.07 -0.11
N GLU A 275 -14.85 15.58 -1.02
CA GLU A 275 -16.20 16.05 -0.67
C GLU A 275 -17.04 14.90 -0.09
N TRP A 276 -16.95 13.71 -0.68
CA TRP A 276 -17.63 12.52 -0.17
C TRP A 276 -17.18 12.19 1.26
N ALA A 277 -15.88 12.21 1.54
CA ALA A 277 -15.33 11.98 2.88
C ALA A 277 -15.83 13.05 3.88
N ASN A 278 -15.81 14.32 3.48
CA ASN A 278 -16.27 15.43 4.31
C ASN A 278 -17.74 15.29 4.73
N ARG A 279 -18.63 14.80 3.85
CA ARG A 279 -20.04 14.54 4.18
C ARG A 279 -20.21 13.52 5.31
N HIS A 280 -19.27 12.59 5.45
CA HIS A 280 -19.24 11.59 6.52
C HIS A 280 -18.42 12.05 7.75
N ARG A 281 -18.03 13.32 7.84
CA ARG A 281 -17.16 13.85 8.92
C ARG A 281 -15.82 13.13 8.99
N LEU A 282 -15.25 12.84 7.83
CA LEU A 282 -13.86 12.43 7.67
C LEU A 282 -13.08 13.57 7.00
N ALA A 283 -11.81 13.73 7.37
CA ALA A 283 -10.91 14.70 6.77
C ALA A 283 -9.84 14.00 5.95
N TYR A 284 -9.59 14.53 4.74
CA TYR A 284 -8.54 14.06 3.86
C TYR A 284 -7.16 14.47 4.37
N ILE A 285 -6.28 13.52 4.63
CA ILE A 285 -4.92 13.79 5.11
C ILE A 285 -3.99 14.05 3.92
N GLY A 286 -3.97 13.11 2.97
CA GLY A 286 -3.08 13.10 1.81
C GLY A 286 -3.05 11.71 1.17
N ASP A 287 -2.15 11.50 0.21
CA ASP A 287 -1.94 10.20 -0.43
C ASP A 287 -0.72 9.46 0.15
N THR A 288 -0.76 8.13 0.18
CA THR A 288 0.39 7.31 0.57
C THR A 288 1.58 7.46 -0.38
N ARG A 289 1.33 7.82 -1.65
CA ARG A 289 2.34 8.34 -2.57
C ARG A 289 2.50 9.84 -2.30
N LEU A 290 3.44 10.16 -1.41
CA LEU A 290 3.65 11.54 -0.95
C LEU A 290 3.85 12.56 -2.08
N SER A 291 4.46 12.19 -3.21
CA SER A 291 4.60 13.07 -4.38
C SER A 291 3.28 13.58 -4.96
N MET A 292 2.14 12.96 -4.61
CA MET A 292 0.80 13.42 -4.99
C MET A 292 0.29 14.54 -4.10
N SER A 293 0.71 14.57 -2.82
CA SER A 293 0.27 15.58 -1.85
C SER A 293 1.33 16.65 -1.57
N PHE A 294 2.60 16.35 -1.83
CA PHE A 294 3.74 17.26 -1.70
C PHE A 294 4.17 17.74 -3.09
N ILE A 295 4.33 19.05 -3.24
CA ILE A 295 4.86 19.69 -4.47
C ILE A 295 6.20 20.37 -4.23
N SER A 296 6.69 20.39 -2.99
CA SER A 296 7.98 20.98 -2.59
C SER A 296 9.19 20.40 -3.33
N TRP A 297 9.10 19.15 -3.79
CA TRP A 297 10.12 18.48 -4.61
C TRP A 297 10.20 19.02 -6.05
N MET A 298 9.18 19.74 -6.52
CA MET A 298 9.16 20.30 -7.86
C MET A 298 10.02 21.56 -7.96
N ALA A 299 10.44 21.88 -9.19
CA ALA A 299 11.13 23.13 -9.49
C ALA A 299 10.32 24.34 -8.99
N GLU A 300 11.00 25.35 -8.46
CA GLU A 300 10.39 26.49 -7.78
C GLU A 300 9.30 27.18 -8.60
N HIS A 301 9.60 27.52 -9.85
CA HIS A 301 8.65 28.16 -10.74
C HIS A 301 7.39 27.30 -10.98
N THR A 302 7.52 25.96 -10.97
CA THR A 302 6.40 25.03 -11.14
C THR A 302 5.52 25.04 -9.89
N ARG A 303 6.10 24.83 -8.70
CA ARG A 303 5.33 24.79 -7.44
C ARG A 303 4.62 26.11 -7.17
N GLU A 304 5.26 27.26 -7.42
CA GLU A 304 4.66 28.57 -7.17
C GLU A 304 3.49 28.84 -8.12
N ARG A 305 3.56 28.38 -9.37
CA ARG A 305 2.43 28.44 -10.30
C ARG A 305 1.26 27.55 -9.85
N ILE A 306 1.53 26.34 -9.38
CA ILE A 306 0.49 25.44 -8.86
C ILE A 306 -0.17 26.07 -7.63
N LYS A 307 0.61 26.60 -6.67
CA LYS A 307 0.09 27.30 -5.49
C LYS A 307 -0.78 28.50 -5.87
N ALA A 308 -0.34 29.30 -6.84
CA ALA A 308 -1.09 30.46 -7.31
C ALA A 308 -2.43 30.06 -7.94
N LEU A 309 -2.45 29.00 -8.77
CA LEU A 309 -3.68 28.46 -9.35
C LEU A 309 -4.62 27.91 -8.28
N ALA A 310 -4.07 27.18 -7.30
CA ALA A 310 -4.84 26.61 -6.19
C ALA A 310 -5.40 27.70 -5.25
N ASN A 311 -4.77 28.88 -5.20
CA ASN A 311 -5.22 30.03 -4.40
C ASN A 311 -5.50 29.68 -2.92
N GLY A 312 -4.62 28.86 -2.34
CA GLY A 312 -4.74 28.37 -0.96
C GLY A 312 -5.73 27.23 -0.74
N ASP A 313 -6.38 26.71 -1.79
CA ASP A 313 -7.25 25.53 -1.71
C ASP A 313 -6.44 24.25 -1.94
N TYR A 314 -6.27 23.44 -0.89
CA TYR A 314 -5.54 22.18 -0.99
C TYR A 314 -6.25 21.14 -1.87
N ILE A 315 -7.58 21.21 -2.00
CA ILE A 315 -8.35 20.29 -2.85
C ILE A 315 -8.07 20.59 -4.32
N ALA A 316 -8.01 21.87 -4.68
CA ALA A 316 -7.61 22.29 -6.01
C ALA A 316 -6.16 21.86 -6.33
N LYS A 317 -5.25 21.94 -5.34
CA LYS A 317 -3.87 21.44 -5.47
C LYS A 317 -3.85 19.95 -5.84
N GLU A 318 -4.54 19.11 -5.07
CA GLU A 318 -4.62 17.66 -5.33
C GLU A 318 -5.19 17.35 -6.73
N LEU A 319 -6.26 18.04 -7.13
CA LEU A 319 -6.87 17.87 -8.46
C LEU A 319 -5.91 18.26 -9.59
N TYR A 320 -5.18 19.37 -9.45
CA TYR A 320 -4.20 19.78 -10.45
C TYR A 320 -3.05 18.78 -10.57
N ILE A 321 -2.62 18.18 -9.47
CA ILE A 321 -1.64 17.11 -9.49
C ILE A 321 -2.19 15.89 -10.24
N ASP A 322 -3.44 15.49 -10.01
CA ASP A 322 -4.06 14.39 -10.78
C ASP A 322 -4.08 14.67 -12.28
N ILE A 323 -4.36 15.91 -12.67
CA ILE A 323 -4.37 16.32 -14.08
C ILE A 323 -2.94 16.31 -14.66
N LEU A 324 -1.95 16.81 -13.93
CA LEU A 324 -0.57 16.91 -14.41
C LEU A 324 0.10 15.53 -14.54
N PHE A 325 -0.18 14.62 -13.60
CA PHE A 325 0.33 13.25 -13.64
C PHE A 325 -0.59 12.27 -14.37
N ASP A 326 -1.74 12.76 -14.82
CA ASP A 326 -2.74 11.97 -15.52
C ASP A 326 -3.06 10.67 -14.75
N SER A 327 -3.35 10.87 -13.46
CA SER A 327 -3.40 9.79 -12.48
C SER A 327 -4.58 8.85 -12.72
N GLU A 328 -4.33 7.56 -12.60
CA GLU A 328 -5.32 6.48 -12.80
C GLU A 328 -5.82 5.90 -11.47
N PHE A 329 -5.05 6.06 -10.39
CA PHE A 329 -5.32 5.42 -9.10
C PHE A 329 -4.79 6.26 -7.92
N ARG A 330 -5.57 6.35 -6.85
CA ARG A 330 -5.18 6.99 -5.58
C ARG A 330 -5.25 6.04 -4.40
N ARG A 331 -4.51 6.39 -3.35
CA ARG A 331 -4.34 5.64 -2.10
C ARG A 331 -4.37 6.62 -0.94
N SER A 332 -5.58 7.07 -0.63
CA SER A 332 -5.82 8.20 0.25
C SER A 332 -5.87 7.80 1.70
N LEU A 333 -5.32 8.67 2.55
CA LEU A 333 -5.41 8.59 3.99
C LEU A 333 -6.49 9.56 4.48
N LEU A 334 -7.36 9.06 5.36
CA LEU A 334 -8.42 9.82 6.02
C LEU A 334 -8.27 9.72 7.54
N CYS A 335 -8.66 10.76 8.26
CA CYS A 335 -8.87 10.73 9.70
C CYS A 335 -10.28 11.23 10.03
N ARG A 336 -10.65 11.18 11.31
CA ARG A 336 -11.85 11.86 11.80
C ARG A 336 -11.74 13.37 11.56
N HIS A 337 -12.84 14.01 11.16
CA HIS A 337 -12.85 15.46 10.89
C HIS A 337 -12.41 16.31 12.09
N GLU A 338 -12.60 15.80 13.31
CA GLU A 338 -12.11 16.43 14.54
C GLU A 338 -10.58 16.60 14.54
N GLU A 339 -9.83 15.72 13.87
CA GLU A 339 -8.37 15.78 13.75
C GLU A 339 -7.89 16.67 12.59
N GLU A 340 -8.78 17.25 11.78
CA GLU A 340 -8.40 18.02 10.59
C GLU A 340 -7.45 19.19 10.91
N HIS A 341 -7.64 19.82 12.06
CA HIS A 341 -6.84 20.95 12.52
C HIS A 341 -5.38 20.59 12.84
N ASN A 342 -5.08 19.30 13.05
CA ASN A 342 -3.74 18.78 13.28
C ASN A 342 -3.00 18.47 11.96
N ILE A 343 -3.68 18.49 10.81
CA ILE A 343 -3.06 18.17 9.52
C ILE A 343 -2.22 19.35 9.05
N THR A 344 -0.94 19.10 8.81
CA THR A 344 0.00 20.07 8.23
C THR A 344 -0.19 20.16 6.72
N ARG A 345 -0.71 21.30 6.23
CA ARG A 345 -1.02 21.51 4.79
C ARG A 345 0.05 22.26 4.00
N ASP A 346 1.01 22.87 4.69
CA ASP A 346 2.09 23.67 4.09
C ASP A 346 3.34 22.84 3.72
N GLU A 347 3.23 21.51 3.85
CA GLU A 347 4.29 20.54 3.53
C GLU A 347 5.51 20.62 4.45
N THR A 348 5.39 21.29 5.60
CA THR A 348 6.42 21.25 6.64
C THR A 348 6.36 19.93 7.42
N VAL A 349 7.51 19.37 7.74
CA VAL A 349 7.64 18.17 8.58
C VAL A 349 8.61 18.49 9.71
N SER A 350 8.25 18.19 10.95
CA SER A 350 9.12 18.48 12.09
C SER A 350 10.37 17.59 12.06
N ILE A 351 11.50 18.15 12.51
CA ILE A 351 12.77 17.43 12.61
C ILE A 351 12.62 16.24 13.57
N GLU A 352 11.92 16.42 14.70
CA GLU A 352 11.66 15.35 15.66
C GLU A 352 10.94 14.17 15.00
N ILE A 353 9.95 14.44 14.14
CA ILE A 353 9.27 13.37 13.39
C ILE A 353 10.24 12.70 12.43
N MET A 354 10.99 13.45 11.62
CA MET A 354 11.95 12.87 10.67
C MET A 354 13.01 12.01 11.36
N GLU A 355 13.59 12.49 12.46
CA GLU A 355 14.60 11.75 13.23
C GLU A 355 14.01 10.56 13.98
N SER A 356 12.69 10.54 14.19
CA SER A 356 12.00 9.42 14.82
C SER A 356 11.74 8.23 13.88
N LEU A 357 11.77 8.45 12.56
CA LEU A 357 11.39 7.46 11.55
C LEU A 357 12.58 6.62 11.07
N TYR A 358 12.26 5.50 10.42
CA TYR A 358 13.23 4.63 9.74
C TYR A 358 13.03 4.71 8.23
N PHE A 359 14.14 4.80 7.50
CA PHE A 359 14.19 4.92 6.05
C PHE A 359 14.83 3.67 5.44
N ARG A 360 14.30 3.22 4.31
CA ARG A 360 14.86 2.11 3.53
C ARG A 360 14.82 2.43 2.04
N LEU A 361 15.87 2.08 1.31
CA LEU A 361 15.89 2.20 -0.14
C LEU A 361 14.82 1.30 -0.76
N VAL A 362 13.96 1.88 -1.61
CA VAL A 362 12.97 1.12 -2.37
C VAL A 362 13.69 0.35 -3.48
N GLN A 363 13.47 -0.97 -3.55
CA GLN A 363 14.11 -1.81 -4.56
C GLN A 363 13.79 -1.32 -5.98
N GLY A 364 14.81 -1.34 -6.85
CA GLY A 364 14.69 -0.92 -8.24
C GLY A 364 14.61 0.60 -8.45
N THR A 365 14.71 1.41 -7.40
CA THR A 365 14.84 2.86 -7.53
C THR A 365 16.30 3.27 -7.58
N GLY A 366 16.67 4.09 -8.56
CA GLY A 366 17.99 4.71 -8.63
C GLY A 366 17.93 6.10 -7.99
N ILE A 367 18.83 6.39 -7.08
CA ILE A 367 18.97 7.75 -6.52
C ILE A 367 20.19 8.41 -7.15
N ASP A 368 19.96 9.52 -7.84
CA ASP A 368 21.02 10.39 -8.34
C ASP A 368 21.38 11.42 -7.26
N LEU A 369 22.20 11.00 -6.31
CA LEU A 369 22.84 11.89 -5.34
C LEU A 369 24.21 12.31 -5.88
N ASP A 370 24.44 13.63 -5.99
CA ASP A 370 25.73 14.19 -6.37
C ASP A 370 26.83 13.76 -5.39
N GLU A 371 27.66 12.81 -5.82
CA GLU A 371 28.71 12.21 -4.99
C GLU A 371 29.84 13.18 -4.68
N SER A 372 29.95 14.30 -5.40
CA SER A 372 30.91 15.35 -5.06
C SER A 372 30.52 16.10 -3.78
N ASN A 373 29.24 16.03 -3.38
CA ASN A 373 28.76 16.57 -2.13
C ASN A 373 29.02 15.59 -0.97
N THR A 374 29.81 16.05 0.01
CA THR A 374 30.21 15.26 1.18
C THR A 374 29.02 14.68 1.96
N MET A 375 27.98 15.48 2.20
CA MET A 375 26.78 15.04 2.94
C MET A 375 26.04 13.95 2.18
N PHE A 376 25.84 14.13 0.87
CA PHE A 376 25.18 13.14 0.02
C PHE A 376 25.98 11.84 -0.07
N SER A 377 27.31 11.92 -0.11
CA SER A 377 28.16 10.72 -0.07
C SER A 377 28.01 9.92 1.23
N GLY A 378 27.70 10.58 2.35
CA GLY A 378 27.43 9.94 3.64
C GLY A 378 26.06 9.26 3.69
N ILE A 379 25.03 9.91 3.14
CA ILE A 379 23.69 9.30 2.98
C ILE A 379 23.80 8.06 2.08
N ARG A 380 24.51 8.18 0.95
CA ARG A 380 24.66 7.12 -0.04
C ARG A 380 25.29 5.85 0.54
N GLU A 381 26.31 6.00 1.38
CA GLU A 381 26.96 4.83 1.99
C GLU A 381 26.03 4.14 2.99
N VAL A 382 25.32 4.88 3.84
CA VAL A 382 24.37 4.29 4.81
C VAL A 382 23.27 3.54 4.08
N MET A 383 22.65 4.14 3.06
CA MET A 383 21.60 3.46 2.28
C MET A 383 22.12 2.24 1.50
N SER A 384 23.40 2.25 1.09
CA SER A 384 24.01 1.11 0.38
C SER A 384 24.17 -0.11 1.28
N GLY A 385 24.07 0.06 2.60
CA GLY A 385 24.04 -1.04 3.56
C GLY A 385 22.77 -1.91 3.48
N GLY A 386 21.71 -1.45 2.81
CA GLY A 386 20.46 -2.20 2.62
C GLY A 386 19.53 -2.28 3.84
N GLU A 387 20.05 -1.99 5.03
CA GLU A 387 19.30 -1.96 6.28
C GLU A 387 18.46 -0.69 6.46
N PRO A 388 17.34 -0.76 7.18
CA PRO A 388 16.65 0.44 7.64
C PRO A 388 17.57 1.30 8.51
N PHE A 389 17.58 2.61 8.23
CA PHE A 389 18.45 3.56 8.91
C PHE A 389 17.67 4.81 9.35
N ARG A 390 18.25 5.58 10.27
CA ARG A 390 17.72 6.86 10.74
C ARG A 390 18.69 7.99 10.40
N THR A 391 18.25 9.22 10.65
CA THR A 391 19.12 10.41 10.57
C THR A 391 20.38 10.25 11.42
N GLU A 392 20.28 9.63 12.60
CA GLU A 392 21.44 9.42 13.49
C GLU A 392 22.51 8.53 12.85
N ASP A 393 22.11 7.50 12.09
CA ASP A 393 23.05 6.62 11.41
C ASP A 393 23.83 7.37 10.32
N VAL A 394 23.17 8.28 9.61
CA VAL A 394 23.80 9.18 8.63
C VAL A 394 24.78 10.14 9.32
N VAL A 395 24.38 10.74 10.44
CA VAL A 395 25.22 11.66 11.23
C VAL A 395 26.45 10.92 11.77
N ALA A 396 26.27 9.74 12.36
CA ALA A 396 27.35 8.91 12.86
C ALA A 396 28.32 8.52 11.74
N ASN A 397 27.80 8.16 10.56
CA ASN A 397 28.60 7.83 9.40
C ASN A 397 29.44 9.02 8.91
N LEU A 398 28.82 10.21 8.79
CA LEU A 398 29.50 11.43 8.38
C LEU A 398 30.60 11.85 9.37
N ASN A 399 30.32 11.78 10.68
CA ASN A 399 31.31 12.09 11.72
C ASN A 399 32.51 11.13 11.70
N ARG A 400 32.26 9.84 11.44
CA ARG A 400 33.31 8.82 11.30
C ARG A 400 34.20 9.08 10.09
N ARG A 401 33.61 9.48 8.95
CA ARG A 401 34.33 9.66 7.68
C ARG A 401 35.05 10.99 7.57
N PHE A 402 34.47 12.03 8.15
CA PHE A 402 34.94 13.39 8.02
C PHE A 402 35.11 14.03 9.41
N PRO A 403 36.03 13.49 10.24
CA PRO A 403 36.20 13.96 11.61
C PRO A 403 36.56 15.45 11.65
N GLY A 404 35.86 16.21 12.49
CA GLY A 404 36.02 17.66 12.64
C GLY A 404 35.19 18.52 11.68
N LEU A 405 34.46 17.92 10.72
CA LEU A 405 33.45 18.63 9.93
C LEU A 405 32.08 18.56 10.62
N ALA A 406 31.40 19.71 10.71
CA ALA A 406 30.03 19.78 11.18
C ALA A 406 29.06 19.71 9.99
N PHE A 407 28.02 18.87 10.12
CA PHE A 407 26.97 18.72 9.12
C PHE A 407 25.64 19.21 9.67
N ASP A 408 24.92 20.00 8.87
CA ASP A 408 23.62 20.53 9.26
C ASP A 408 22.55 19.43 9.22
N ARG A 409 22.02 19.09 10.39
CA ARG A 409 20.93 18.12 10.54
C ARG A 409 19.68 18.51 9.76
N VAL A 410 19.40 19.80 9.59
CA VAL A 410 18.25 20.26 8.80
C VAL A 410 18.43 19.85 7.35
N GLN A 411 19.64 20.00 6.80
CA GLN A 411 19.95 19.60 5.43
C GLN A 411 19.87 18.08 5.24
N ILE A 412 20.39 17.30 6.20
CA ILE A 412 20.28 15.82 6.17
C ILE A 412 18.80 15.42 6.15
N ASN A 413 18.01 15.88 7.12
CA ASN A 413 16.59 15.55 7.21
C ASN A 413 15.80 16.02 5.98
N SER A 414 16.12 17.19 5.42
CA SER A 414 15.49 17.70 4.19
C SER A 414 15.75 16.78 3.00
N GLN A 415 16.94 16.19 2.90
CA GLN A 415 17.25 15.21 1.86
C GLN A 415 16.52 13.90 2.07
N LEU A 416 16.51 13.36 3.30
CA LEU A 416 15.74 12.15 3.60
C LEU A 416 14.24 12.35 3.29
N LEU A 417 13.69 13.52 3.62
CA LEU A 417 12.32 13.90 3.29
C LEU A 417 12.11 13.95 1.77
N LEU A 418 13.00 14.61 1.02
CA LEU A 418 12.91 14.71 -0.44
C LEU A 418 12.92 13.32 -1.10
N GLN A 419 13.83 12.44 -0.67
CA GLN A 419 13.92 11.06 -1.20
C GLN A 419 12.68 10.22 -0.83
N THR A 420 12.08 10.48 0.33
CA THR A 420 10.82 9.84 0.73
C THR A 420 9.64 10.35 -0.10
N ILE A 421 9.54 11.67 -0.32
CA ILE A 421 8.49 12.30 -1.14
C ILE A 421 8.53 11.77 -2.58
N THR A 422 9.73 11.67 -3.15
CA THR A 422 9.97 11.23 -4.52
C THR A 422 9.91 9.71 -4.70
N GLY A 423 9.69 8.95 -3.61
CA GLY A 423 9.45 7.51 -3.66
C GLY A 423 10.72 6.65 -3.72
N HIS A 424 11.89 7.23 -3.52
CA HIS A 424 13.15 6.49 -3.44
C HIS A 424 13.36 5.84 -2.07
N PHE A 425 12.86 6.47 -1.00
CA PHE A 425 12.84 5.88 0.34
C PHE A 425 11.44 5.46 0.76
N ALA A 426 11.32 4.22 1.24
CA ALA A 426 10.22 3.79 2.08
C ALA A 426 10.46 4.28 3.51
N VAL A 427 9.37 4.55 4.23
CA VAL A 427 9.41 5.06 5.60
C VAL A 427 8.49 4.24 6.50
N SER A 428 8.96 3.94 7.72
CA SER A 428 8.22 3.21 8.76
C SER A 428 8.42 3.84 10.14
N SER A 429 7.46 3.59 11.04
CA SER A 429 7.51 4.07 12.44
C SER A 429 8.36 3.19 13.36
N ASP A 430 8.63 1.94 12.96
CA ASP A 430 9.52 1.02 13.65
C ASP A 430 10.62 0.48 12.73
N LYS A 431 11.70 -0.01 13.36
CA LYS A 431 12.89 -0.55 12.68
C LYS A 431 12.62 -1.92 12.07
N GLY A 432 11.97 -2.80 12.83
CA GLY A 432 12.10 -4.24 12.68
C GLY A 432 13.54 -4.69 12.89
N GLU A 433 13.87 -5.21 14.07
CA GLU A 433 15.23 -5.67 14.32
C GLU A 433 15.61 -6.80 13.35
N LYS A 434 16.74 -6.66 12.65
CA LYS A 434 17.31 -7.70 11.80
C LYS A 434 18.45 -8.35 12.54
N LEU A 435 18.23 -9.57 13.01
CA LEU A 435 19.25 -10.38 13.63
C LEU A 435 19.85 -11.34 12.59
N THR A 436 21.16 -11.56 12.68
CA THR A 436 21.85 -12.60 11.92
C THR A 436 22.09 -13.81 12.81
N PHE A 437 22.30 -14.99 12.22
CA PHE A 437 22.57 -16.18 13.00
C PHE A 437 23.89 -16.08 13.77
N GLU A 438 23.83 -16.24 15.09
CA GLU A 438 24.97 -16.36 16.01
C GLU A 438 24.87 -17.64 16.84
N ASP A 439 25.99 -18.38 16.89
CA ASP A 439 26.10 -19.64 17.64
C ASP A 439 25.67 -19.45 19.10
N HIS A 440 24.84 -20.37 19.58
CA HIS A 440 24.31 -20.40 20.95
C HIS A 440 23.48 -19.18 21.39
N LYS A 441 23.23 -18.21 20.51
CA LYS A 441 22.49 -16.99 20.85
C LYS A 441 21.21 -16.83 20.09
N THR A 442 21.19 -17.17 18.81
CA THR A 442 19.99 -16.96 17.98
C THR A 442 19.20 -18.22 17.76
N TYR A 443 17.89 -18.06 17.67
CA TYR A 443 16.93 -19.11 17.36
C TYR A 443 15.80 -18.56 16.50
N VAL A 444 14.95 -19.43 15.97
CA VAL A 444 13.75 -19.07 15.21
C VAL A 444 12.52 -19.32 16.09
N PRO A 445 11.79 -18.26 16.50
CA PRO A 445 10.54 -18.40 17.24
C PRO A 445 9.51 -19.27 16.51
N ALA A 446 8.77 -20.07 17.28
CA ALA A 446 7.78 -21.04 16.76
C ALA A 446 6.80 -20.42 15.75
N ARG A 447 6.30 -19.20 16.00
CA ARG A 447 5.37 -18.50 15.10
C ARG A 447 5.88 -18.38 13.65
N PHE A 448 7.19 -18.20 13.44
CA PHE A 448 7.76 -18.12 12.10
C PHE A 448 7.88 -19.50 11.47
N THR A 449 8.25 -20.51 12.27
CA THR A 449 8.31 -21.91 11.81
C THR A 449 6.92 -22.44 11.43
N ASP A 450 5.90 -22.13 12.22
CA ASP A 450 4.51 -22.53 11.95
C ASP A 450 3.95 -21.80 10.72
N TYR A 451 4.27 -20.52 10.56
CA TYR A 451 3.96 -19.76 9.35
C TYR A 451 4.58 -20.42 8.10
N VAL A 452 5.87 -20.77 8.14
CA VAL A 452 6.54 -21.46 7.02
C VAL A 452 5.98 -22.87 6.80
N ALA A 453 5.65 -23.59 7.87
CA ALA A 453 5.02 -24.91 7.78
C ALA A 453 3.68 -24.85 7.04
N ALA A 454 2.88 -23.79 7.24
CA ALA A 454 1.63 -23.62 6.50
C ALA A 454 1.83 -23.55 4.98
N PHE A 455 2.90 -22.91 4.50
CA PHE A 455 3.22 -22.87 3.07
C PHE A 455 3.75 -24.20 2.55
N VAL A 456 4.68 -24.82 3.29
CA VAL A 456 5.41 -26.01 2.82
C VAL A 456 4.58 -27.30 2.95
N GLU A 457 3.86 -27.47 4.06
CA GLU A 457 3.17 -28.72 4.42
C GLU A 457 1.64 -28.63 4.26
N HIS A 458 1.07 -27.42 4.24
CA HIS A 458 -0.38 -27.22 4.22
C HIS A 458 -0.90 -26.46 2.99
N GLY A 459 -0.04 -26.17 2.01
CA GLY A 459 -0.46 -25.63 0.72
C GLY A 459 -0.98 -24.19 0.76
N ALA A 460 -0.58 -23.39 1.76
CA ALA A 460 -1.04 -22.00 1.90
C ALA A 460 -0.81 -21.14 0.65
N GLU A 461 0.24 -21.44 -0.14
CA GLU A 461 0.62 -20.78 -1.40
C GLU A 461 -0.50 -20.74 -2.46
N GLN A 462 -1.47 -21.65 -2.36
CA GLN A 462 -2.65 -21.69 -3.24
C GLN A 462 -3.63 -20.56 -2.98
N PHE A 463 -3.56 -19.92 -1.82
CA PHE A 463 -4.58 -18.99 -1.31
C PHE A 463 -3.98 -17.63 -0.94
N VAL A 464 -2.83 -17.63 -0.26
CA VAL A 464 -2.13 -16.42 0.18
C VAL A 464 -0.68 -16.45 -0.29
N LYS A 465 -0.08 -15.27 -0.50
CA LYS A 465 1.34 -15.13 -0.84
C LYS A 465 2.15 -14.64 0.37
N PRO A 466 3.38 -15.15 0.57
CA PRO A 466 4.16 -14.74 1.72
C PRO A 466 4.74 -13.35 1.54
N ALA A 467 4.85 -12.59 2.63
CA ALA A 467 5.46 -11.27 2.62
C ALA A 467 6.47 -11.06 3.77
N ASN A 468 7.26 -10.00 3.65
CA ASN A 468 8.21 -9.57 4.69
C ASN A 468 7.53 -8.62 5.69
N ARG A 469 8.31 -8.14 6.67
CA ARG A 469 7.85 -7.21 7.72
C ARG A 469 7.27 -5.90 7.17
N TYR A 470 7.71 -5.46 6.00
CA TYR A 470 7.22 -4.24 5.35
C TYR A 470 5.97 -4.50 4.48
N ASN A 471 5.37 -5.69 4.63
CA ASN A 471 4.23 -6.16 3.87
C ASN A 471 4.50 -6.19 2.35
N GLU A 472 5.76 -6.44 1.96
CA GLU A 472 6.18 -6.64 0.58
C GLU A 472 6.20 -8.13 0.25
N GLY A 473 5.64 -8.52 -0.90
CA GLY A 473 5.64 -9.91 -1.34
C GLY A 473 7.06 -10.49 -1.45
N THR A 474 7.20 -11.75 -1.04
CA THR A 474 8.46 -12.49 -1.06
C THR A 474 8.32 -13.81 -1.82
N PRO A 475 9.41 -14.42 -2.29
CA PRO A 475 9.38 -15.79 -2.80
C PRO A 475 8.88 -16.77 -1.74
N SER A 476 8.19 -17.82 -2.18
CA SER A 476 7.71 -18.90 -1.33
C SER A 476 8.83 -19.71 -0.68
N PHE A 477 8.46 -20.55 0.29
CA PHE A 477 9.36 -21.36 1.08
C PHE A 477 9.52 -22.77 0.52
N GLY A 478 10.69 -23.34 0.69
CA GLY A 478 10.97 -24.75 0.38
C GLY A 478 11.09 -25.61 1.63
N TYR A 479 11.12 -26.93 1.44
CA TYR A 479 11.32 -27.90 2.52
C TYR A 479 12.60 -27.67 3.33
N GLY A 480 13.68 -27.19 2.67
CA GLY A 480 14.92 -26.86 3.37
C GLY A 480 14.77 -25.72 4.36
N HIS A 481 13.99 -24.68 4.03
CA HIS A 481 13.68 -23.59 4.97
C HIS A 481 13.05 -24.15 6.23
N LEU A 482 11.96 -24.92 6.08
CA LEU A 482 11.25 -25.50 7.21
C LEU A 482 12.12 -26.44 8.03
N TYR A 483 12.90 -27.31 7.37
CA TYR A 483 13.79 -28.24 8.07
C TYR A 483 14.82 -27.51 8.92
N ILE A 484 15.50 -26.52 8.36
CA ILE A 484 16.51 -25.73 9.08
C ILE A 484 15.86 -24.93 10.22
N MET A 485 14.71 -24.30 9.99
CA MET A 485 13.98 -23.57 11.04
C MET A 485 13.62 -24.47 12.23
N ARG A 486 13.25 -25.75 11.98
CA ARG A 486 13.01 -26.73 13.05
C ARG A 486 14.27 -27.05 13.87
N GLN A 487 15.43 -27.16 13.21
CA GLN A 487 16.72 -27.31 13.91
C GLN A 487 17.10 -26.08 14.74
N LEU A 488 16.58 -24.91 14.35
CA LEU A 488 16.80 -23.62 15.01
C LEU A 488 15.70 -23.26 16.02
N SER A 489 14.88 -24.23 16.46
CA SER A 489 13.83 -23.99 17.47
C SER A 489 14.38 -23.60 18.85
N GLN A 490 15.68 -23.86 19.09
CA GLN A 490 16.45 -23.45 20.25
C GLN A 490 17.85 -23.00 19.80
N PRO A 491 18.57 -22.19 20.59
CA PRO A 491 19.93 -21.80 20.26
C PRO A 491 20.85 -23.02 20.08
N THR A 492 21.56 -23.06 18.97
CA THR A 492 22.46 -24.18 18.58
C THR A 492 23.68 -23.63 17.84
N THR A 493 24.54 -24.50 17.31
CA THR A 493 25.67 -24.10 16.48
C THR A 493 25.38 -24.26 14.99
N LYS A 494 26.00 -23.42 14.17
CA LYS A 494 25.98 -23.54 12.71
C LYS A 494 26.46 -24.93 12.27
N GLN A 495 27.49 -25.44 12.92
CA GLN A 495 28.05 -26.76 12.60
C GLN A 495 27.03 -27.87 12.85
N ALA A 496 26.31 -27.85 13.97
CA ALA A 496 25.28 -28.84 14.26
C ALA A 496 24.15 -28.83 13.21
N VAL A 497 23.74 -27.63 12.74
CA VAL A 497 22.75 -27.51 11.66
C VAL A 497 23.30 -28.06 10.34
N ILE A 498 24.56 -27.78 10.01
CA ILE A 498 25.23 -28.31 8.80
C ILE A 498 25.27 -29.83 8.83
N ASP A 499 25.67 -30.41 9.96
CA ASP A 499 25.76 -31.86 10.13
C ASP A 499 24.38 -32.51 10.00
N ALA A 500 23.36 -31.93 10.65
CA ALA A 500 21.98 -32.39 10.55
C ALA A 500 21.43 -32.32 9.12
N VAL A 501 21.76 -31.27 8.36
CA VAL A 501 21.36 -31.14 6.95
C VAL A 501 22.11 -32.14 6.06
N ALA A 502 23.41 -32.32 6.27
CA ALA A 502 24.22 -33.27 5.50
C ALA A 502 23.76 -34.72 5.69
N GLU A 503 23.31 -35.08 6.88
CA GLU A 503 22.84 -36.42 7.20
C GLU A 503 21.41 -36.70 6.68
N ASN A 504 20.52 -35.68 6.67
CA ASN A 504 19.09 -35.91 6.51
C ASN A 504 18.47 -35.32 5.23
N LEU A 505 19.16 -34.43 4.50
CA LEU A 505 18.62 -33.80 3.29
C LEU A 505 19.45 -34.15 2.05
N ASN A 506 18.77 -34.65 1.00
CA ASN A 506 19.35 -34.77 -0.32
C ASN A 506 19.16 -33.46 -1.10
N ILE A 507 20.15 -32.58 -1.06
CA ILE A 507 20.10 -31.27 -1.71
C ILE A 507 20.50 -31.43 -3.18
N VAL A 508 19.59 -31.06 -4.09
CA VAL A 508 19.84 -31.01 -5.52
C VAL A 508 19.52 -29.61 -6.03
N THR A 509 20.53 -28.93 -6.57
CA THR A 509 20.40 -27.59 -7.16
C THR A 509 20.56 -27.69 -8.67
N THR A 510 19.87 -26.81 -9.40
CA THR A 510 19.97 -26.71 -10.87
C THR A 510 20.57 -25.36 -11.25
N THR A 511 21.58 -25.35 -12.11
CA THR A 511 22.14 -24.13 -12.68
C THR A 511 21.18 -23.50 -13.69
N ALA A 512 21.42 -22.24 -14.08
CA ALA A 512 20.57 -21.53 -15.04
C ALA A 512 20.48 -22.22 -16.41
N ASP A 513 21.50 -22.98 -16.79
CA ASP A 513 21.58 -23.80 -18.02
C ASP A 513 21.08 -25.24 -17.82
N GLY A 514 20.54 -25.59 -16.65
CA GLY A 514 19.85 -26.86 -16.42
C GLY A 514 20.70 -28.00 -15.85
N LEU A 515 21.97 -27.76 -15.48
CA LEU A 515 22.82 -28.77 -14.87
C LEU A 515 22.44 -28.99 -13.41
N LYS A 516 22.20 -30.25 -13.03
CA LYS A 516 21.89 -30.65 -11.66
C LYS A 516 23.16 -31.03 -10.91
N PHE A 517 23.33 -30.54 -9.70
CA PHE A 517 24.44 -30.91 -8.81
C PHE A 517 24.02 -30.86 -7.34
N ASN A 518 24.81 -31.50 -6.48
CA ASN A 518 24.58 -31.52 -5.04
C ASN A 518 25.55 -30.54 -4.37
N PRO A 519 25.11 -29.33 -3.97
CA PRO A 519 25.97 -28.42 -3.23
C PRO A 519 26.35 -29.01 -1.86
N PRO A 520 27.54 -28.72 -1.31
CA PRO A 520 27.85 -29.05 0.07
C PRO A 520 26.83 -28.43 1.03
N ALA A 521 26.40 -29.18 2.05
CA ALA A 521 25.38 -28.77 3.02
C ALA A 521 25.66 -27.39 3.63
N ARG A 522 26.93 -27.07 3.89
CA ARG A 522 27.38 -25.75 4.35
C ARG A 522 26.83 -24.60 3.52
N PHE A 523 26.97 -24.64 2.19
CA PHE A 523 26.54 -23.53 1.33
C PHE A 523 25.01 -23.37 1.36
N TYR A 524 24.30 -24.49 1.40
CA TYR A 524 22.85 -24.50 1.49
C TYR A 524 22.34 -23.91 2.81
N VAL A 525 22.97 -24.30 3.93
CA VAL A 525 22.66 -23.74 5.25
C VAL A 525 22.98 -22.26 5.31
N GLU A 526 24.16 -21.82 4.85
CA GLU A 526 24.54 -20.40 4.84
C GLU A 526 23.54 -19.55 4.03
N GLN A 527 23.10 -20.04 2.88
CA GLN A 527 22.08 -19.37 2.07
C GLN A 527 20.75 -19.22 2.84
N ILE A 528 20.23 -20.31 3.42
CA ILE A 528 18.97 -20.27 4.16
C ILE A 528 19.09 -19.38 5.41
N LEU A 529 20.19 -19.45 6.16
CA LEU A 529 20.41 -18.55 7.30
C LEU A 529 20.36 -17.07 6.88
N SER A 530 20.97 -16.71 5.74
CA SER A 530 20.88 -15.36 5.20
C SER A 530 19.44 -14.99 4.84
N GLU A 531 18.70 -15.89 4.18
CA GLU A 531 17.31 -15.68 3.79
C GLU A 531 16.35 -15.53 4.98
N LEU A 532 16.61 -16.22 6.10
CA LEU A 532 15.88 -16.08 7.36
C LEU A 532 16.18 -14.74 8.03
N ALA A 533 17.43 -14.27 7.97
CA ALA A 533 17.82 -12.96 8.47
C ALA A 533 17.14 -11.83 7.68
N GLU A 534 17.14 -11.88 6.34
CA GLU A 534 16.42 -10.91 5.50
C GLU A 534 14.90 -10.84 5.78
N ARG A 535 14.33 -11.93 6.29
CA ARG A 535 12.91 -12.00 6.69
C ARG A 535 12.67 -11.68 8.16
N HIS A 536 13.69 -11.30 8.93
CA HIS A 536 13.56 -10.99 10.36
C HIS A 536 12.99 -12.17 11.19
N PHE A 537 13.36 -13.41 10.85
CA PHE A 537 12.85 -14.60 11.52
C PHE A 537 13.66 -15.02 12.75
N PHE A 538 14.82 -14.40 12.99
CA PHE A 538 15.63 -14.69 14.17
C PHE A 538 15.18 -13.89 15.38
N ALA A 539 15.30 -14.50 16.56
CA ALA A 539 15.26 -13.86 17.87
C ALA A 539 16.54 -14.20 18.63
N GLN A 540 16.89 -13.35 19.59
CA GLN A 540 18.00 -13.57 20.50
C GLN A 540 17.50 -14.24 21.78
N ALA A 541 18.21 -15.26 22.25
CA ALA A 541 17.97 -15.86 23.57
C ALA A 541 18.54 -14.94 24.67
N ASP A 542 17.82 -14.89 25.79
CA ASP A 542 18.20 -14.14 26.99
C ASP A 542 19.49 -14.64 27.65
#